data_AF-A0A1Z1UYK5-F1
#
_entry.id   AF-A0A1Z1UYK5-F1
#
_cell.length_a   1.000
_cell.length_b   1.000
_cell.length_c   1.000
_cell.angle_alpha   90.00
_cell.angle_beta   90.00
_cell.angle_gamma   90.00
#
_symmetry.space_group_name_H-M   'P 1'
#
loop_
_entity.id
_entity.type
_entity.pdbx_description
1 polymer ?
#
loop_
_entity_poly.entity_id
_entity_poly.type
_entity_poly.pdbx_seq_one_letter_code
_entity_poly.pdbx_strand_id
1 'polypeptide(L)'
;MSMPTRSVTQEDRMIQLATDRDGRQWALLGTDSTLRGRLVEGTATPAMMDLTDLVDAYGPLILSPKHPATDGALTAFVDTVDLVASHPETADVEQISRVAKFAKSILSPRRITPRTHSDECSPS
;
A
#
# COMPACT_ATOMS: atom_id res chain seq x y z
N MET A 1 -25.00 9.08 35.45
CA MET A 1 -23.69 8.41 35.59
C MET A 1 -23.24 8.01 34.20
N SER A 2 -22.43 8.86 33.57
CA SER A 2 -21.95 8.65 32.20
C SER A 2 -20.65 7.86 32.25
N MET A 3 -20.62 6.68 31.61
CA MET A 3 -19.37 6.02 31.28
C MET A 3 -18.79 6.68 30.02
N PRO A 4 -17.53 7.13 30.02
CA PRO A 4 -16.87 7.51 28.79
C PRO A 4 -16.52 6.22 28.04
N THR A 5 -17.28 5.93 27.00
CA THR A 5 -16.87 4.99 25.95
C THR A 5 -15.57 5.54 25.38
N ARG A 6 -14.45 4.90 25.71
CA ARG A 6 -13.13 5.24 25.20
C ARG A 6 -13.17 5.02 23.70
N SER A 7 -13.42 6.09 22.94
CA SER A 7 -13.21 6.14 21.52
C SER A 7 -11.75 5.78 21.30
N VAL A 8 -11.48 4.52 20.99
CA VAL A 8 -10.21 4.12 20.40
C VAL A 8 -10.25 4.77 19.02
N THR A 9 -9.79 6.01 18.97
CA THR A 9 -9.46 6.67 17.72
C THR A 9 -8.54 5.70 17.02
N GLN A 10 -9.03 5.09 15.95
CA GLN A 10 -8.25 4.35 14.99
C GLN A 10 -7.33 5.39 14.33
N GLU A 11 -6.30 5.80 15.07
CA GLU A 11 -5.11 6.42 14.53
C GLU A 11 -4.72 5.50 13.38
N ASP A 12 -4.48 6.10 12.23
CA ASP A 12 -4.07 5.45 11.00
C ASP A 12 -2.68 4.80 11.21
N ARG A 13 -2.65 3.75 12.03
CA ARG A 13 -1.52 2.85 12.21
C ARG A 13 -1.38 2.17 10.87
N MET A 14 -0.53 2.75 10.04
CA MET A 14 -0.13 2.11 8.80
C MET A 14 0.56 0.81 9.18
N ILE A 15 -0.18 -0.29 9.08
CA ILE A 15 0.36 -1.64 9.11
C ILE A 15 0.65 -2.00 7.66
N GLN A 16 1.94 -2.11 7.34
CA GLN A 16 2.42 -2.42 6.01
C GLN A 16 3.26 -3.70 6.09
N LEU A 17 2.89 -4.74 5.33
CA LEU A 17 3.69 -5.94 5.26
C LEU A 17 4.89 -5.73 4.33
N ALA A 18 6.01 -6.32 4.70
CA ALA A 18 7.22 -6.31 3.91
C ALA A 18 7.96 -7.64 4.05
N THR A 19 8.77 -7.97 3.05
CA THR A 19 9.60 -9.17 3.03
C THR A 19 11.06 -8.77 2.86
N ASP A 20 11.94 -9.38 3.65
CA ASP A 20 13.39 -9.19 3.49
C ASP A 20 14.00 -10.16 2.47
N ARG A 21 15.29 -10.01 2.19
CA ARG A 21 16.02 -10.82 1.19
C ARG A 21 16.03 -12.32 1.48
N ASP A 22 15.84 -12.73 2.73
CA ASP A 22 15.84 -14.14 3.14
C ASP A 22 14.41 -14.70 3.23
N GLY A 23 13.41 -13.91 2.81
CA GLY A 23 12.01 -14.32 2.77
C GLY A 23 11.27 -14.17 4.11
N ARG A 24 11.87 -13.55 5.13
CA ARG A 24 11.15 -13.31 6.39
C ARG A 24 10.16 -12.17 6.22
N GLN A 25 8.99 -12.32 6.83
CA GLN A 25 7.95 -11.29 6.78
C GLN A 25 7.97 -10.40 8.00
N TRP A 26 7.84 -9.10 7.75
CA TRP A 26 7.84 -8.04 8.73
C TRP A 26 6.57 -7.20 8.59
N ALA A 27 5.91 -6.92 9.70
CA ALA A 27 4.87 -5.91 9.80
C ALA A 27 5.53 -4.59 10.20
N LEU A 28 5.51 -3.61 9.29
CA LEU A 28 5.94 -2.25 9.55
C LEU A 28 4.81 -1.50 10.25
N LEU A 29 5.11 -0.95 11.42
CA LEU A 29 4.18 -0.29 12.31
C LEU A 29 4.62 1.16 12.49
N GLY A 30 3.79 2.11 12.07
CA GLY A 30 3.95 3.52 12.40
C GLY A 30 3.45 3.80 13.82
N THR A 31 4.31 4.39 14.65
CA THR A 31 3.94 5.11 15.88
C THR A 31 4.30 6.59 15.70
N ASP A 32 3.82 7.46 16.60
CA ASP A 32 3.80 8.94 16.51
C ASP A 32 5.04 9.64 15.91
N SER A 33 6.22 9.01 15.91
CA SER A 33 7.42 9.50 15.22
C SER A 33 8.37 8.42 14.69
N THR A 34 8.05 7.13 14.80
CA THR A 34 8.99 6.04 14.45
C THR A 34 8.31 4.93 13.67
N LEU A 35 9.03 4.35 12.71
CA LEU A 35 8.60 3.13 12.03
C LEU A 35 9.37 1.94 12.62
N ARG A 36 8.65 0.93 13.08
CA ARG A 36 9.24 -0.30 13.62
C ARG A 36 8.80 -1.50 12.81
N GLY A 37 9.72 -2.41 12.55
CA GLY A 37 9.39 -3.73 12.00
C GLY A 37 9.17 -4.73 13.12
N ARG A 38 8.07 -5.47 13.05
CA ARG A 38 7.79 -6.65 13.87
C ARG A 38 7.81 -7.90 13.00
N LEU A 39 8.59 -8.90 13.38
CA LEU A 39 8.60 -10.19 12.69
C LEU A 39 7.22 -10.86 12.82
N VAL A 40 6.66 -11.26 11.69
CA VAL A 40 5.38 -11.99 11.60
C VAL A 40 5.55 -13.41 11.09
N GLU A 41 6.54 -13.66 10.23
CA GLU A 41 6.87 -15.00 9.72
C GLU A 41 8.38 -15.16 9.55
N GLY A 42 8.90 -16.34 9.91
CA GLY A 42 10.32 -16.67 9.88
C GLY A 42 10.98 -16.62 11.25
N THR A 43 12.31 -16.56 11.28
CA THR A 43 13.10 -16.52 12.51
C THR A 43 14.13 -15.41 12.47
N ALA A 44 14.04 -14.47 13.42
CA ALA A 44 14.97 -13.38 13.61
C ALA A 44 15.00 -12.96 15.08
N THR A 45 16.17 -12.55 15.57
CA THR A 45 16.36 -11.99 16.90
C THR A 45 17.10 -10.67 16.75
N PRO A 46 16.56 -9.53 17.22
CA PRO A 46 15.27 -9.41 17.92
C PRO A 46 14.05 -9.45 16.97
N ALA A 47 12.90 -9.89 17.48
CA ALA A 47 11.65 -9.97 16.72
C ALA A 47 10.96 -8.61 16.50
N MET A 48 11.53 -7.52 17.03
CA MET A 48 11.07 -6.15 16.83
C MET A 48 12.28 -5.21 16.76
N MET A 49 12.32 -4.37 15.74
CA MET A 49 13.45 -3.48 15.43
C MET A 49 12.96 -2.12 14.92
N ASP A 50 13.79 -1.09 15.07
CA ASP A 50 13.63 0.14 14.28
C ASP A 50 13.79 -0.18 12.78
N LEU A 51 13.13 0.57 11.91
CA LEU A 51 13.25 0.36 10.47
C LEU A 51 14.70 0.47 9.99
N THR A 52 15.46 1.42 10.53
CA THR A 52 16.86 1.65 10.15
C THR A 52 17.71 0.43 10.48
N ASP A 53 17.63 -0.03 11.74
CA ASP A 53 18.34 -1.23 12.20
C ASP A 53 17.92 -2.49 11.42
N LEU A 54 16.64 -2.57 11.04
CA LEU A 54 16.11 -3.69 10.28
C LEU A 54 16.70 -3.75 8.88
N VAL A 55 16.80 -2.61 8.19
CA VAL A 55 17.42 -2.51 6.87
C VAL A 55 18.93 -2.77 6.95
N ASP A 56 19.59 -2.29 7.99
CA ASP A 56 21.02 -2.52 8.19
C ASP A 56 21.33 -4.00 8.46
N ALA A 57 20.49 -4.70 9.23
CA ALA A 57 20.69 -6.10 9.58
C ALA A 57 20.29 -7.07 8.46
N TYR A 58 19.18 -6.83 7.77
CA TYR A 58 18.58 -7.79 6.84
C TYR A 58 18.49 -7.29 5.39
N GLY A 59 18.94 -6.07 5.14
CA GLY A 59 18.93 -5.43 3.82
C GLY A 59 17.59 -4.77 3.47
N PRO A 60 17.46 -4.26 2.23
CA PRO A 60 16.25 -3.62 1.76
C PRO A 60 15.01 -4.51 1.87
N LEU A 61 13.88 -3.90 2.20
CA LEU A 61 12.60 -4.59 2.32
C LEU A 61 11.74 -4.39 1.08
N ILE A 62 11.08 -5.47 0.63
CA ILE A 62 10.10 -5.44 -0.44
C ILE A 62 8.73 -5.25 0.20
N LEU A 63 8.06 -4.13 -0.06
CA LEU A 63 6.74 -3.85 0.48
C LEU A 63 5.67 -4.65 -0.26
N SER A 64 4.84 -5.38 0.48
CA SER A 64 3.66 -6.04 -0.08
C SER A 64 2.60 -4.99 -0.46
N PRO A 65 1.77 -5.23 -1.47
CA PRO A 65 0.63 -4.35 -1.73
C PRO A 65 -0.27 -4.24 -0.49
N LYS A 66 -0.60 -3.01 -0.04
CA LYS A 66 -1.45 -2.76 1.15
C LYS A 66 -2.86 -3.35 1.02
N HIS A 67 -3.27 -3.67 -0.20
CA HIS A 67 -4.51 -4.37 -0.51
C HIS A 67 -4.11 -5.66 -1.21
N PRO A 68 -4.40 -6.85 -0.66
CA PRO A 68 -4.52 -8.00 -1.53
C PRO A 68 -5.54 -7.57 -2.60
N ALA A 69 -5.17 -7.65 -3.88
CA ALA A 69 -6.14 -7.46 -4.94
C ALA A 69 -7.32 -8.36 -4.57
N THR A 70 -8.48 -7.77 -4.27
CA THR A 70 -9.64 -8.54 -3.82
C THR A 70 -9.88 -9.58 -4.90
N ASP A 71 -9.59 -10.84 -4.61
CA ASP A 71 -9.38 -11.87 -5.64
C ASP A 71 -10.57 -11.94 -6.59
N GLY A 72 -11.79 -11.76 -6.06
CA GLY A 72 -13.02 -11.70 -6.83
C GLY A 72 -13.21 -10.44 -7.69
N ALA A 73 -12.73 -9.27 -7.26
CA ALA A 73 -12.86 -8.04 -8.04
C ALA A 73 -11.85 -8.00 -9.21
N LEU A 74 -10.65 -8.53 -8.99
CA LEU A 74 -9.66 -8.69 -10.05
C LEU A 74 -10.10 -9.78 -11.04
N THR A 75 -10.61 -10.91 -10.55
CA THR A 75 -11.13 -12.00 -11.41
C THR A 75 -12.30 -11.51 -12.26
N ALA A 76 -13.31 -10.86 -11.67
CA ALA A 76 -14.43 -10.31 -12.43
C ALA A 76 -14.00 -9.23 -13.43
N PHE A 77 -12.93 -8.48 -13.14
CA PHE A 77 -12.35 -7.54 -14.07
C PHE A 77 -11.62 -8.25 -15.22
N VAL A 78 -10.85 -9.29 -14.93
CA VAL A 78 -10.18 -10.14 -15.95
C VAL A 78 -11.22 -10.79 -16.86
N ASP A 79 -12.31 -11.34 -16.32
CA ASP A 79 -13.42 -11.89 -17.11
C ASP A 79 -14.03 -10.84 -18.05
N THR A 80 -14.15 -9.59 -17.57
CA THR A 80 -14.63 -8.47 -18.39
C THR A 80 -13.64 -8.11 -19.50
N VAL A 81 -12.33 -8.10 -19.21
CA VAL A 81 -11.29 -7.86 -20.21
C VAL A 81 -11.27 -8.96 -21.26
N ASP A 82 -11.32 -10.22 -20.85
CA ASP A 82 -11.29 -11.38 -21.74
C ASP A 82 -12.52 -11.43 -22.64
N LEU A 83 -13.71 -11.11 -22.11
CA LEU A 83 -14.93 -10.97 -22.91
C LEU A 83 -14.81 -9.87 -23.96
N VAL A 84 -14.36 -8.68 -23.56
CA VAL A 84 -14.19 -7.52 -24.45
C VAL A 84 -13.14 -7.81 -25.52
N ALA A 85 -12.05 -8.51 -25.18
CA ALA A 85 -10.98 -8.84 -26.12
C ALA A 85 -11.39 -9.94 -27.11
N SER A 86 -12.18 -10.92 -26.66
CA SER A 86 -12.59 -12.06 -27.48
C SER A 86 -13.71 -11.72 -28.45
N HIS A 87 -14.65 -10.86 -28.06
CA HIS A 87 -15.82 -10.48 -28.86
C HIS A 87 -16.11 -8.97 -28.77
N PRO A 88 -15.20 -8.12 -29.26
CA PRO A 88 -15.32 -6.67 -29.15
C PRO A 88 -16.61 -6.11 -29.78
N GLU A 89 -17.15 -6.79 -30.79
CA GLU A 89 -18.40 -6.44 -31.47
C GLU A 89 -19.66 -6.69 -30.63
N THR A 90 -19.56 -7.50 -29.58
CA THR A 90 -20.67 -7.81 -28.64
C THR A 90 -20.51 -7.18 -27.27
N ALA A 91 -19.36 -6.54 -27.02
CA ALA A 91 -19.07 -5.89 -25.76
C ALA A 91 -19.96 -4.65 -25.56
N ASP A 92 -20.53 -4.51 -24.37
CA ASP A 92 -21.30 -3.33 -24.00
C ASP A 92 -20.37 -2.12 -23.72
N VAL A 93 -20.90 -0.92 -23.95
CA VAL A 93 -20.21 0.36 -23.71
C VAL A 93 -19.72 0.47 -22.27
N GLU A 94 -20.46 -0.06 -21.29
CA GLU A 94 -20.04 -0.06 -19.89
C GLU A 94 -18.84 -0.99 -19.62
N GLN A 95 -18.72 -2.09 -20.37
CA GLN A 95 -17.58 -3.00 -20.28
C GLN A 95 -16.33 -2.36 -20.90
N ILE A 96 -16.49 -1.79 -22.09
CA ILE A 96 -15.42 -1.05 -22.80
C ILE A 96 -14.93 0.14 -21.94
N SER A 97 -15.86 0.89 -21.35
CA SER A 97 -15.57 2.02 -20.45
C SER A 97 -14.76 1.60 -19.23
N ARG A 98 -15.09 0.45 -18.62
CA ARG A 98 -14.33 -0.10 -17.49
C ARG A 98 -12.89 -0.46 -17.86
N VAL A 99 -12.70 -1.17 -18.97
CA VAL A 99 -11.36 -1.53 -19.48
C VAL A 99 -10.54 -0.27 -19.79
N ALA A 100 -11.15 0.72 -20.45
CA ALA A 100 -10.49 1.98 -20.78
C ALA A 100 -10.08 2.80 -19.53
N LYS A 101 -10.94 2.87 -18.51
CA LYS A 101 -10.61 3.55 -17.24
C LYS A 101 -9.46 2.88 -16.51
N PHE A 102 -9.44 1.54 -16.48
CA PHE A 102 -8.35 0.80 -15.87
C PHE A 102 -7.02 1.00 -16.63
N ALA A 103 -7.02 0.85 -17.95
CA ALA A 103 -5.83 1.12 -18.77
C ALA A 103 -5.30 2.55 -18.57
N LYS A 104 -6.19 3.55 -18.49
CA LYS A 104 -5.83 4.93 -18.17
C LYS A 104 -5.21 5.06 -16.78
N SER A 105 -5.69 4.33 -15.78
CA SER A 105 -5.11 4.37 -14.43
C SER A 105 -3.68 3.83 -14.36
N ILE A 106 -3.35 2.83 -15.19
CA ILE A 106 -1.97 2.30 -15.32
C ILE A 106 -1.06 3.31 -16.01
N LEU A 107 -1.56 3.92 -17.09
CA LEU A 107 -0.77 4.81 -17.95
C LEU A 107 -0.67 6.25 -17.40
N SER A 108 -1.53 6.64 -16.47
CA SER A 108 -1.51 7.99 -15.91
C SER A 108 -0.37 8.14 -14.90
N PRO A 109 0.62 9.03 -15.15
CA PRO A 109 1.65 9.31 -14.17
C PRO A 109 1.00 9.83 -12.89
N ARG A 110 1.28 9.17 -11.77
CA ARG A 110 0.89 9.67 -10.45
C ARG A 110 1.56 11.02 -10.28
N ARG A 111 0.80 12.13 -10.36
CA ARG A 111 1.32 13.47 -10.06
C ARG A 111 1.67 13.51 -8.58
N ILE A 112 2.91 13.18 -8.26
CA ILE A 112 3.52 13.57 -7.00
C ILE A 112 3.76 15.06 -7.15
N THR A 113 2.81 15.89 -6.73
CA THR A 113 3.07 17.31 -6.57
C THR A 113 4.05 17.45 -5.41
N PRO A 114 5.27 17.95 -5.64
CA PRO A 114 6.15 18.32 -4.53
C PRO A 114 5.40 19.35 -3.69
N ARG A 115 5.28 19.13 -2.38
CA ARG A 115 4.95 20.22 -1.47
C ARG A 115 6.12 21.19 -1.55
N THR A 116 5.97 22.25 -2.34
CA THR A 116 6.87 23.39 -2.27
C THR A 116 6.60 24.04 -0.91
N HIS A 117 7.47 23.73 0.05
CA HIS A 117 7.56 24.47 1.29
C HIS A 117 8.16 25.83 0.93
N SER A 118 7.30 26.84 0.82
CA SER A 118 7.74 28.23 0.71
C SER A 118 8.27 28.66 2.08
N ASP A 119 9.53 28.35 2.37
CA ASP A 119 10.28 29.12 3.37
C ASP A 119 10.73 30.42 2.71
N GLU A 120 9.86 31.44 2.76
CA GLU A 120 10.26 32.82 2.58
C GLU A 120 11.07 33.26 3.81
N CYS A 121 12.37 32.96 3.78
CA CYS A 121 13.35 33.63 4.63
C CYS A 121 13.70 34.96 3.97
N SER A 122 13.14 36.06 4.47
CA SER A 122 13.63 37.41 4.14
C SER A 122 14.52 37.92 5.28
N PRO A 123 15.78 38.25 5.00
CA PRO A 123 16.57 39.10 5.86
C PRO A 123 16.52 40.54 5.35
N SER A 124 16.13 41.49 6.20
CA SER A 124 16.76 42.80 6.45
C SER A 124 15.86 43.65 7.34
#